data_AF-A0A7J2U562-F1
#
_entry.id   AF-A0A7J2U562-F1
#
_cell.length_a   1.000
_cell.length_b   1.000
_cell.length_c   1.000
_cell.angle_alpha   90.00
_cell.angle_beta   90.00
_cell.angle_gamma   90.00
#
_symmetry.space_group_name_H-M   'P 1'
#
loop_
_entity.id
_entity.type
_entity.pdbx_description
1 polymer ?
#
loop_
_entity_poly.entity_id
_entity_poly.type
_entity_poly.pdbx_seq_one_letter_code
_entity_poly.pdbx_strand_id
1 'polypeptide(L)' 'MSLYVFTLGFHADHVIKRLARARDVGGVIVVTATPVVKAVSDAFKNIVAFCDKASFPYPQLLDVDVSDVVLLLLRFLRS' A
#
# COMPACT_ATOMS: atom_id res chain seq x y z
N MET A 1 2.73 -4.77 17.25
CA MET A 1 2.68 -3.96 16.02
C MET A 1 2.56 -4.86 14.81
N SER A 2 1.49 -4.71 14.01
CA SER A 2 1.21 -5.52 12.82
C SER A 2 1.56 -4.77 11.52
N LEU A 3 2.15 -5.46 10.55
CA LEU A 3 2.41 -4.94 9.21
C LEU A 3 1.23 -5.24 8.28
N TYR A 4 0.75 -4.23 7.56
CA TYR A 4 -0.30 -4.38 6.56
C TYR A 4 0.26 -4.18 5.15
N VAL A 5 -0.03 -5.13 4.26
CA VAL A 5 0.38 -5.06 2.85
C VAL A 5 -0.86 -5.11 1.97
N PHE A 6 -0.99 -4.17 1.05
CA PHE A 6 -2.13 -4.05 0.14
C PHE A 6 -1.67 -3.92 -1.30
N THR A 7 -2.45 -4.42 -2.25
CA THR A 7 -2.38 -3.97 -3.64
C THR A 7 -3.26 -2.73 -3.83
N LEU A 8 -2.87 -1.85 -4.75
CA LEU A 8 -3.59 -0.63 -5.08
C LEU A 8 -3.82 -0.52 -6.58
N GLY A 9 -5.09 -0.30 -6.95
CA GLY A 9 -5.51 0.15 -8.27
C GLY A 9 -5.93 1.61 -8.21
N PHE A 10 -7.10 1.93 -8.75
CA PHE A 10 -7.60 3.31 -8.85
C PHE A 10 -8.45 3.77 -7.66
N HIS A 11 -8.73 2.87 -6.71
CA HIS A 11 -9.58 3.15 -5.56
C HIS A 11 -8.90 2.73 -4.26
N ALA A 12 -9.05 3.55 -3.23
CA ALA A 12 -8.44 3.37 -1.91
C ALA A 12 -9.40 2.77 -0.88
N ASP A 13 -10.69 2.68 -1.20
CA ASP A 13 -11.77 2.33 -0.28
C ASP A 13 -11.53 1.00 0.44
N HIS A 14 -11.01 -0.02 -0.25
CA HIS A 14 -10.74 -1.31 0.38
C HIS A 14 -9.62 -1.22 1.42
N VAL A 15 -8.55 -0.47 1.13
CA VAL A 15 -7.43 -0.26 2.06
C VAL A 15 -7.92 0.51 3.28
N ILE A 16 -8.62 1.62 3.07
CA ILE A 16 -9.14 2.48 4.13
C ILE A 16 -10.12 1.70 5.02
N LYS A 17 -11.09 0.96 4.43
CA LYS A 17 -12.04 0.14 5.20
C LYS A 17 -11.33 -0.92 6.04
N ARG A 18 -10.23 -1.50 5.54
CA ARG A 18 -9.45 -2.49 6.29
C ARG A 18 -8.67 -1.85 7.43
N LEU A 19 -7.99 -0.73 7.16
CA LEU A 19 -7.21 0.01 8.16
C LEU A 19 -8.09 0.65 9.24
N ALA A 20 -9.30 1.12 8.90
CA ALA A 20 -10.25 1.66 9.87
C ALA A 20 -10.69 0.64 10.94
N ARG A 21 -10.55 -0.66 10.66
CA ARG A 21 -10.82 -1.76 11.61
C ARG A 21 -9.55 -2.33 12.23
N ALA A 22 -8.38 -1.86 11.80
CA ALA A 22 -7.11 -2.34 12.31
C ALA A 22 -6.85 -1.78 13.72
N ARG A 23 -6.15 -2.57 14.52
CA ARG A 23 -5.56 -2.16 15.80
C ARG A 23 -4.07 -2.41 15.72
N ASP A 24 -3.28 -1.61 16.43
CA ASP A 24 -1.82 -1.81 16.57
C ASP A 24 -1.10 -1.86 15.20
N VAL A 25 -1.37 -0.86 14.34
CA VAL A 25 -0.74 -0.73 13.01
C VAL A 25 0.72 -0.31 13.18
N GLY A 26 1.63 -1.25 12.89
CA GLY A 26 3.07 -1.03 12.93
C GLY A 26 3.66 -0.53 11.62
N GLY A 27 2.98 -0.78 10.50
CA GLY A 27 3.41 -0.33 9.17
C GLY A 27 2.37 -0.60 8.09
N VAL A 28 2.44 0.16 7.01
CA VAL A 28 1.55 0.03 5.85
C VAL A 28 2.39 0.07 4.57
N ILE A 29 2.32 -1.01 3.79
CA ILE A 29 2.95 -1.12 2.47
C ILE A 29 1.83 -1.23 1.44
N VAL A 30 1.91 -0.40 0.40
CA VAL A 30 0.97 -0.35 -0.70
C VAL A 30 1.72 -0.68 -1.97
N VAL A 31 1.29 -1.70 -2.69
CA VAL A 31 1.95 -2.24 -3.86
C VAL A 31 1.12 -1.93 -5.10
N THR A 32 1.76 -1.46 -6.17
CA THR A 32 1.12 -1.20 -7.46
C THR A 32 2.00 -1.69 -8.61
N ALA A 33 1.41 -1.88 -9.79
CA ALA A 33 2.17 -2.09 -11.01
C ALA A 33 2.90 -0.81 -11.45
N THR A 34 4.09 -0.98 -12.03
CA THR A 34 4.83 0.06 -12.76
C THR A 34 4.32 0.12 -14.21
N PRO A 35 4.17 1.32 -14.83
CA PRO A 35 4.35 2.65 -14.24
C PRO A 35 3.18 3.07 -13.35
N VAL A 36 3.48 3.85 -12.32
CA VAL A 36 2.44 4.44 -11.46
C VAL A 36 1.69 5.52 -12.23
N VAL A 37 0.46 5.22 -12.61
CA VAL A 37 -0.41 6.17 -13.30
C VAL A 37 -1.08 7.14 -12.32
N LYS A 38 -1.48 8.32 -12.82
CA LYS A 38 -2.07 9.41 -12.02
C LYS A 38 -3.21 8.94 -11.10
N ALA A 39 -4.10 8.08 -11.58
CA ALA A 39 -5.22 7.56 -10.80
C ALA A 39 -4.75 6.74 -9.58
N VAL A 40 -3.67 5.98 -9.70
CA VAL A 40 -3.06 5.25 -8.57
C VAL A 40 -2.44 6.23 -7.59
N SER A 41 -1.69 7.22 -8.08
CA SER A 41 -1.10 8.26 -7.22
C SER A 41 -2.15 9.03 -6.42
N ASP A 42 -3.30 9.35 -7.04
CA ASP A 42 -4.39 10.04 -6.36
C ASP A 42 -5.10 9.12 -5.35
N ALA A 43 -5.28 7.84 -5.66
CA ALA A 43 -5.76 6.85 -4.70
C ALA A 43 -4.79 6.70 -3.50
N PHE A 44 -3.48 6.68 -3.75
CA PHE A 44 -2.47 6.59 -2.70
C PHE A 44 -2.49 7.80 -1.76
N LYS A 45 -2.68 9.03 -2.29
CA LYS A 45 -2.86 10.24 -1.46
C LYS A 45 -4.04 10.12 -0.50
N ASN A 46 -5.13 9.46 -0.92
CA ASN A 46 -6.27 9.22 -0.02
C ASN A 46 -5.90 8.29 1.14
N ILE A 47 -5.05 7.29 0.90
CA ILE A 47 -4.52 6.39 1.94
C ILE A 47 -3.59 7.16 2.89
N VAL A 48 -2.69 7.99 2.35
CA VAL A 48 -1.81 8.86 3.14
C VAL A 48 -2.63 9.76 4.06
N ALA A 49 -3.62 10.47 3.51
CA ALA A 49 -4.49 11.36 4.27
C ALA A 49 -5.28 10.62 5.36
N PHE A 50 -5.69 9.37 5.10
CA PHE A 50 -6.32 8.54 6.12
C PHE A 50 -5.35 8.12 7.23
N CYS A 51 -4.15 7.67 6.88
CA CYS A 51 -3.13 7.26 7.86
C CYS A 51 -2.73 8.43 8.76
N ASP A 52 -2.54 9.62 8.18
CA ASP A 52 -2.26 10.86 8.93
C ASP A 52 -3.38 11.17 9.94
N LYS A 53 -4.64 11.17 9.50
CA LYS A 53 -5.81 11.38 10.39
C LYS A 53 -5.94 10.32 11.48
N ALA A 54 -5.57 9.08 11.20
CA ALA A 54 -5.65 7.96 12.13
C ALA A 54 -4.39 7.83 13.02
N SER A 55 -3.40 8.71 12.87
CA SER A 55 -2.08 8.61 13.51
C SER A 55 -1.39 7.26 13.27
N PHE A 56 -1.59 6.69 12.08
CA PHE A 56 -0.88 5.50 11.62
C PHE A 56 0.44 5.87 10.96
N PRO A 57 1.41 4.95 10.92
CA PRO A 57 2.66 5.15 10.18
C PRO A 57 2.40 5.56 8.73
N TYR A 58 3.26 6.41 8.18
CA TYR A 58 3.18 6.83 6.80
C TYR A 58 3.26 5.61 5.87
N PRO A 59 2.29 5.43 4.96
CA PRO A 59 2.28 4.27 4.08
C PRO A 59 3.40 4.38 3.04
N GLN A 60 4.03 3.26 2.71
CA GLN A 60 5.03 3.22 1.63
C GLN A 60 4.39 2.73 0.34
N LEU A 61 4.61 3.44 -0.77
CA LEU A 61 4.20 2.99 -2.10
C LEU A 61 5.37 2.27 -2.76
N LEU A 62 5.18 1.00 -3.09
CA LEU A 62 6.09 0.18 -3.85
C LEU A 62 5.50 -0.05 -5.24
N ASP A 63 6.17 0.46 -6.27
CA ASP A 63 5.86 0.14 -7.65
C ASP A 63 6.66 -1.08 -8.08
N VAL A 64 6.01 -1.99 -8.80
CA VAL A 64 6.60 -3.26 -9.20
C VAL A 64 6.35 -3.54 -10.67
N ASP A 65 7.41 -3.93 -11.37
CA ASP A 65 7.30 -4.48 -12.71
C ASP A 65 6.71 -5.89 -12.63
N VAL A 66 5.48 -6.03 -13.12
CA VAL A 66 4.71 -7.28 -13.13
C VAL A 66 5.05 -8.18 -14.31
N SER A 67 5.90 -7.72 -15.24
CA SER A 67 6.39 -8.53 -16.35
C SER A 67 7.24 -9.71 -15.86
N ASP A 68 7.75 -9.64 -14.63
CA ASP A 68 8.64 -10.64 -14.03
C ASP A 68 8.17 -11.04 -12.62
N VAL A 69 7.04 -11.77 -12.56
CA VAL A 69 6.37 -12.20 -11.31
C VAL A 69 7.29 -12.97 -10.35
N VAL A 70 8.32 -13.65 -10.87
CA VAL A 70 9.32 -14.38 -10.07
C VAL A 70 10.20 -13.42 -9.25
N LEU A 71 10.55 -12.27 -9.82
CA LEU A 71 11.37 -11.25 -9.16
C LEU A 71 10.61 -10.57 -8.01
N LEU A 72 9.28 -10.49 -8.14
CA LEU A 72 8.36 -9.98 -7.12
C LEU A 72 8.40 -10.83 -5.86
N LEU A 73 8.29 -12.15 -5.97
CA LEU A 73 8.37 -13.08 -4.84
C LEU A 73 9.75 -13.04 -4.14
N LEU A 74 10.84 -12.92 -4.91
CA LEU A 74 12.20 -12.86 -4.37
C LEU A 74 12.48 -11.58 -3.57
N ARG A 75 11.85 -10.44 -3.92
CA ARG A 75 11.96 -9.20 -3.14
C ARG A 75 11.21 -9.27 -1.81
N PHE A 76 10.03 -9.90 -1.78
CA PHE A 76 9.26 -10.06 -0.54
C PHE A 76 9.88 -11.03 0.47
N LEU A 77 10.61 -12.05 0.01
CA LEU A 77 11.26 -13.03 0.89
C LEU A 77 12.59 -12.57 1.48
N ARG A 78 13.15 -11.46 1.00
CA ARG A 78 14.44 -10.91 1.45
C ARG A 78 14.31 -9.69 2.37
N SER A 79 13.09 -9.22 2.65
CA SER A 79 12.81 -8.02 3.45
C SER A 79 12.14 -8.36 4.76
#